data_AF-A0A069PH24-F1
#
_entry.id   AF-A0A069PH24-F1
#
_cell.length_a   1.000
_cell.length_b   1.000
_cell.length_c   1.000
_cell.angle_alpha   90.00
_cell.angle_beta   90.00
_cell.angle_gamma   90.00
#
_symmetry.space_group_name_H-M   'P 1'
#
loop_
_entity.id
_entity.type
_entity.pdbx_description
1 polymer ?
#
loop_
_entity_poly.entity_id
_entity_poly.type
_entity_poly.pdbx_seq_one_letter_code
_entity_poly.pdbx_strand_id
1 'polypeptide(L)'
;MSAILGKNGKPMRWIADMYTTPAHDSRPKEVLVCTDADVAAQVADFIVREMKQNPFTEVGRKITEANSYDPEEQAKEWNALPWYAKFGGPPNFGSIAAGKKSAAYVLWAERVAPEHKWDHKPQIKKLLSDRGGEKLFNNGWHKYGQHDYFYDIWSNIHYGYVGAAVGFDAAELINGAGLAQIGSDAYRDMNGKKWPAMQNHPENGPWPASADDIPDHISIQLGIDLFARVIPGALTTDLLLGSVAAVPVPWGKGQDHAKEMHRCAR
;
A
#
# COMPACT_ATOMS: atom_id res chain seq x y z
N MET A 1 -8.93 11.79 10.83
CA MET A 1 -8.21 13.06 11.04
C MET A 1 -7.98 13.23 12.53
N SER A 2 -6.75 13.47 12.98
CA SER A 2 -6.59 14.05 14.31
C SER A 2 -7.01 15.50 14.16
N ALA A 3 -8.24 15.80 14.58
CA ALA A 3 -8.86 17.10 14.33
C ALA A 3 -7.91 18.22 14.75
N ILE A 4 -7.53 19.10 13.82
CA ILE A 4 -6.88 20.37 14.19
C ILE A 4 -7.95 21.13 14.95
N LEU A 5 -7.78 21.22 16.27
CA LEU A 5 -8.76 21.89 17.10
C LEU A 5 -8.51 23.39 17.05
N GLY A 6 -9.56 24.14 16.69
CA GLY A 6 -9.55 25.59 16.83
C GLY A 6 -9.44 25.98 18.32
N LYS A 7 -9.24 27.26 18.60
CA LYS A 7 -9.23 27.78 19.98
C LYS A 7 -10.51 27.45 20.77
N ASN A 8 -11.59 27.11 20.08
CA ASN A 8 -12.88 26.70 20.62
C ASN A 8 -13.03 25.17 20.78
N GLY A 9 -11.97 24.38 20.57
CA GLY A 9 -12.00 22.93 20.66
C GLY A 9 -12.77 22.23 19.53
N LYS A 10 -13.16 22.95 18.46
CA LYS A 10 -13.87 22.36 17.32
C LYS A 10 -12.89 21.90 16.23
N PRO A 11 -13.20 20.81 15.51
CA PRO A 11 -12.44 20.41 14.32
C PRO A 11 -12.42 21.52 13.28
N MET A 12 -11.23 21.91 12.86
CA MET A 12 -10.98 22.89 11.81
C MET A 12 -10.72 22.17 10.49
N ARG A 13 -11.13 22.79 9.39
CA ARG A 13 -10.82 22.36 8.03
C ARG A 13 -9.65 23.19 7.50
N TRP A 14 -8.69 22.53 6.86
CA TRP A 14 -7.63 23.22 6.10
C TRP A 14 -8.27 23.93 4.89
N ILE A 15 -8.08 25.24 4.77
CA ILE A 15 -8.72 26.06 3.71
C ILE A 15 -7.75 26.68 2.71
N ALA A 16 -6.44 26.72 3.01
CA ALA A 16 -5.42 27.24 2.12
C ALA A 16 -4.02 26.75 2.54
N ASP A 17 -3.19 26.41 1.55
CA ASP A 17 -1.73 26.32 1.69
C ASP A 17 -1.12 27.68 1.36
N MET A 18 -0.20 28.17 2.19
CA MET A 18 0.58 29.37 1.89
C MET A 18 2.04 29.00 1.73
N TYR A 19 2.63 29.31 0.58
CA TYR A 19 4.07 29.26 0.37
C TYR A 19 4.66 30.63 0.60
N THR A 20 5.70 30.69 1.42
CA THR A 20 6.48 31.90 1.64
C THR A 20 7.63 31.95 0.64
N THR A 21 7.81 33.08 -0.04
CA THR A 21 9.04 33.35 -0.80
C THR A 21 10.10 33.89 0.16
N PRO A 22 11.40 33.75 -0.18
CA PRO A 22 12.46 34.43 0.56
C PRO A 22 12.16 35.94 0.66
N ALA A 23 12.48 36.56 1.80
CA ALA A 23 12.13 37.96 2.07
C ALA A 23 12.67 38.97 1.02
N HIS A 24 13.70 38.58 0.27
CA HIS A 24 14.31 39.37 -0.80
C HIS A 24 13.65 39.17 -2.18
N ASP A 25 12.78 38.17 -2.36
CA ASP A 25 12.02 38.00 -3.61
C ASP A 25 10.79 38.91 -3.61
N SER A 26 10.97 40.13 -4.12
CA SER A 26 9.92 41.14 -4.26
C SER A 26 9.10 41.00 -5.56
N ARG A 27 9.29 39.93 -6.34
CA ARG A 27 8.55 39.73 -7.58
C ARG A 27 7.09 39.38 -7.26
N PRO A 28 6.09 40.08 -7.84
CA PRO A 28 4.70 39.69 -7.74
C PRO A 28 4.52 38.21 -8.13
N LYS A 29 3.79 37.46 -7.31
CA LYS A 29 3.41 36.07 -7.60
C LYS A 29 1.92 36.03 -7.87
N GLU A 30 1.52 35.34 -8.93
CA GLU A 30 0.12 35.02 -9.12
C GLU A 30 -0.31 34.02 -8.05
N VAL A 31 -1.34 34.38 -7.28
CA VAL A 31 -1.99 33.48 -6.34
C VAL A 31 -3.19 32.87 -7.05
N LEU A 32 -3.02 31.64 -7.53
CA LEU A 32 -4.12 30.87 -8.09
C LEU A 32 -4.98 30.33 -6.94
N VAL A 33 -6.19 30.87 -6.79
CA VAL A 33 -7.19 30.32 -5.89
C VAL A 33 -7.89 29.18 -6.61
N CYS A 34 -7.42 27.96 -6.35
CA CYS A 34 -8.06 26.75 -6.86
C CYS A 34 -9.31 26.42 -6.04
N THR A 35 -10.45 26.23 -6.72
CA THR A 35 -11.71 25.80 -6.09
C THR A 35 -11.93 24.30 -6.16
N ASP A 36 -11.03 23.55 -6.78
CA ASP A 36 -11.16 22.10 -6.94
C ASP A 36 -11.00 21.40 -5.59
N ALA A 37 -11.91 20.46 -5.35
CA ALA A 37 -11.98 19.72 -4.11
C ALA A 37 -10.77 18.79 -3.94
N ASP A 38 -10.30 18.63 -2.70
CA ASP A 38 -9.28 17.65 -2.35
C ASP A 38 -9.89 16.24 -2.29
N VAL A 39 -10.19 15.68 -3.46
CA VAL A 39 -10.85 14.37 -3.60
C VAL A 39 -9.96 13.24 -3.09
N ALA A 40 -8.63 13.37 -3.18
CA ALA A 40 -7.70 12.35 -2.67
C ALA A 40 -7.83 12.13 -1.16
N ALA A 41 -8.34 13.09 -0.38
CA ALA A 41 -8.62 12.85 1.05
C ALA A 41 -9.69 11.77 1.28
N GLN A 42 -10.65 11.63 0.37
CA GLN A 42 -11.68 10.59 0.45
C GLN A 42 -11.11 9.22 0.08
N VAL A 43 -10.22 9.17 -0.90
CA VAL A 43 -9.50 7.95 -1.29
C VAL A 43 -8.56 7.51 -0.16
N ALA A 44 -7.81 8.45 0.41
CA ALA A 44 -6.94 8.21 1.56
C ALA A 44 -7.72 7.68 2.77
N ASP A 45 -8.92 8.21 3.06
CA ASP A 45 -9.76 7.72 4.16
C ASP A 45 -10.18 6.26 3.93
N PHE A 46 -10.61 5.93 2.71
CA PHE A 46 -10.94 4.57 2.33
C PHE A 46 -9.74 3.63 2.52
N ILE A 47 -8.56 4.02 2.02
CA ILE A 47 -7.34 3.21 2.09
C ILE A 47 -6.84 3.06 3.52
N VAL A 48 -6.94 4.09 4.35
CA VAL A 48 -6.65 3.97 5.79
C VAL A 48 -7.59 2.99 6.47
N ARG A 49 -8.89 2.99 6.14
CA ARG A 49 -9.81 1.99 6.69
C ARG A 49 -9.40 0.57 6.29
N GLU A 50 -9.03 0.36 5.03
CA GLU A 50 -8.53 -0.93 4.54
C GLU A 50 -7.23 -1.36 5.26
N MET A 51 -6.24 -0.47 5.37
CA MET A 51 -4.97 -0.74 6.08
C MET A 51 -5.17 -1.07 7.57
N LYS A 52 -6.23 -0.51 8.18
CA LYS A 52 -6.59 -0.77 9.57
C LYS A 52 -7.32 -2.08 9.79
N GLN A 53 -8.01 -2.59 8.77
CA GLN A 53 -8.87 -3.76 8.89
C GLN A 53 -8.21 -5.03 8.35
N ASN A 54 -7.56 -4.95 7.18
CA ASN A 54 -7.12 -6.10 6.42
C ASN A 54 -6.13 -7.02 7.16
N PRO A 55 -5.13 -6.52 7.90
CA PRO A 55 -4.26 -7.36 8.72
C PRO A 55 -5.01 -8.19 9.77
N PHE A 56 -6.16 -7.72 10.24
CA PHE A 56 -6.94 -8.35 11.31
C PHE A 56 -8.16 -9.14 10.84
N THR A 57 -8.38 -9.20 9.52
CA THR A 57 -9.35 -10.15 8.94
C THR A 57 -8.90 -11.59 9.21
N GLU A 58 -9.81 -12.56 9.06
CA GLU A 58 -9.46 -13.98 9.23
C GLU A 58 -8.26 -14.39 8.36
N VAL A 59 -8.22 -13.95 7.11
CA VAL A 59 -7.09 -14.26 6.22
C VAL A 59 -5.84 -13.47 6.57
N GLY A 60 -5.95 -12.19 6.96
CA GLY A 60 -4.81 -11.42 7.46
C GLY A 60 -4.14 -12.09 8.67
N ARG A 61 -4.94 -12.61 9.62
CA ARG A 61 -4.44 -13.36 10.77
C ARG A 61 -3.78 -14.68 10.39
N LYS A 62 -4.36 -15.43 9.44
CA LYS A 62 -3.74 -16.67 8.92
C LYS A 62 -2.39 -16.41 8.26
N ILE A 63 -2.28 -15.33 7.47
CA ILE A 63 -1.00 -14.92 6.86
C ILE A 63 0.00 -14.54 7.95
N THR A 64 -0.44 -13.75 8.94
CA THR A 64 0.41 -13.32 10.06
C THR A 64 0.94 -14.52 10.85
N GLU A 65 0.08 -15.47 11.22
CA GLU A 65 0.46 -16.70 11.94
C GLU A 65 1.42 -17.57 11.13
N ALA A 66 1.22 -17.63 9.81
CA ALA A 66 2.10 -18.37 8.92
C ALA A 66 3.48 -17.72 8.79
N ASN A 67 3.53 -16.39 8.69
CA ASN A 67 4.78 -15.62 8.62
C ASN A 67 5.52 -15.53 9.96
N SER A 68 4.82 -15.68 11.10
CA SER A 68 5.43 -15.62 12.44
C SER A 68 6.07 -16.94 12.89
N TYR A 69 6.07 -17.98 12.05
CA TYR A 69 6.64 -19.26 12.43
C TYR A 69 8.17 -19.25 12.34
N ASP A 70 8.83 -19.35 13.49
CA ASP A 70 10.29 -19.42 13.60
C ASP A 70 10.75 -20.87 13.84
N PRO A 71 11.40 -21.53 12.85
CA PRO A 71 11.86 -22.91 13.01
C PRO A 71 12.94 -23.07 14.10
N GLU A 72 13.73 -22.03 14.39
CA GLU A 72 14.74 -22.06 15.45
C GLU A 72 14.10 -21.97 16.84
N GLU A 73 13.11 -21.10 17.01
CA GLU A 73 12.33 -21.02 18.24
C GLU A 73 11.61 -22.34 18.51
N GLN A 74 10.97 -22.93 17.49
CA GLN A 74 10.31 -24.23 17.60
C GLN A 74 11.28 -25.37 17.95
N ALA A 75 12.50 -25.34 17.40
CA ALA A 75 13.54 -26.29 17.77
C ALA A 75 13.99 -26.11 19.23
N LYS A 76 14.10 -24.86 19.72
CA LYS A 76 14.41 -24.56 21.13
C LYS A 76 13.31 -25.05 22.07
N GLU A 77 12.04 -24.80 21.74
CA GLU A 77 10.88 -25.27 22.50
C GLU A 77 10.86 -26.81 22.58
N TRP A 78 11.06 -27.49 21.45
CA TRP A 78 11.15 -28.95 21.42
C TRP A 78 12.31 -29.48 22.27
N ASN A 79 13.47 -28.82 22.22
CA ASN A 79 14.63 -29.17 23.04
C ASN A 79 14.40 -28.94 24.54
N ALA A 80 13.50 -28.05 24.94
CA ALA A 80 13.15 -27.84 26.35
C ALA A 80 12.18 -28.91 26.89
N LEU A 81 11.57 -29.75 26.04
CA LEU A 81 10.61 -30.75 26.48
C LEU A 81 11.26 -31.87 27.33
N PRO A 82 10.52 -32.44 28.30
CA PRO A 82 10.91 -33.65 29.00
C PRO A 82 11.15 -34.82 28.04
N TRP A 83 12.02 -35.76 28.44
CA TRP A 83 12.45 -36.86 27.56
C TRP A 83 11.29 -37.69 26.99
N TYR A 84 10.20 -37.89 27.75
CA TYR A 84 9.05 -38.69 27.32
C TYR A 84 8.25 -38.01 26.20
N ALA A 85 8.27 -36.68 26.11
CA ALA A 85 7.59 -35.91 25.06
C ALA A 85 8.41 -35.81 23.75
N LYS A 86 9.68 -36.24 23.79
CA LYS A 86 10.59 -36.30 22.62
C LYS A 86 10.58 -37.65 21.92
N PHE A 87 9.74 -38.58 22.38
CA PHE A 87 9.61 -39.90 21.78
C PHE A 87 9.04 -39.76 20.35
N GLY A 88 9.81 -40.20 19.34
CA GLY A 88 9.49 -40.00 17.92
C GLY A 88 10.44 -39.05 17.17
N GLY A 89 11.35 -38.36 17.88
CA GLY A 89 12.30 -37.42 17.29
C GLY A 89 11.69 -36.05 16.99
N PRO A 90 12.52 -35.06 16.58
CA PRO A 90 12.04 -33.73 16.28
C PRO A 90 11.26 -33.70 14.96
N PRO A 91 10.18 -32.91 14.86
CA PRO A 91 9.61 -32.51 13.58
C PRO A 91 10.66 -31.86 12.66
N ASN A 92 10.43 -31.92 11.35
CA ASN A 92 11.21 -31.12 10.41
C ASN A 92 10.69 -29.67 10.40
N PHE A 93 11.17 -28.88 11.37
CA PHE A 93 10.75 -27.49 11.54
C PHE A 93 11.01 -26.64 10.30
N GLY A 94 12.08 -26.89 9.55
CA GLY A 94 12.38 -26.19 8.29
C GLY A 94 11.34 -26.46 7.20
N SER A 95 10.92 -27.71 7.01
CA SER A 95 9.84 -28.05 6.07
C SER A 95 8.49 -27.47 6.50
N ILE A 96 8.20 -27.42 7.81
CA ILE A 96 7.00 -26.77 8.34
C ILE A 96 7.03 -25.26 8.07
N ALA A 97 8.19 -24.61 8.29
CA ALA A 97 8.37 -23.19 8.00
C ALA A 97 8.14 -22.90 6.50
N ALA A 98 8.74 -23.70 5.61
CA ALA A 98 8.55 -23.56 4.17
C ALA A 98 7.08 -23.75 3.76
N GLY A 99 6.39 -24.75 4.35
CA GLY A 99 4.97 -24.99 4.10
C GLY A 99 4.08 -23.83 4.56
N LYS A 100 4.33 -23.29 5.76
CA LYS A 100 3.62 -22.11 6.28
C LYS A 100 3.89 -20.88 5.42
N LYS A 101 5.14 -20.61 5.06
CA LYS A 101 5.51 -19.48 4.20
C LYS A 101 4.85 -19.56 2.83
N SER A 102 4.82 -20.75 2.23
CA SER A 102 4.08 -21.01 0.98
C SER A 102 2.58 -20.73 1.15
N ALA A 103 1.95 -21.21 2.23
CA ALA A 103 0.56 -20.92 2.52
C ALA A 103 0.28 -19.41 2.69
N ALA A 104 1.19 -18.67 3.33
CA ALA A 104 1.12 -17.22 3.45
C ALA A 104 1.12 -16.55 2.06
N TYR A 105 2.01 -16.97 1.16
CA TYR A 105 2.06 -16.45 -0.21
C TYR A 105 0.80 -16.74 -1.01
N VAL A 106 0.26 -17.96 -0.91
CA VAL A 106 -0.99 -18.33 -1.60
C VAL A 106 -2.16 -17.46 -1.12
N LEU A 107 -2.31 -17.31 0.20
CA LEU A 107 -3.37 -16.49 0.78
C LEU A 107 -3.20 -15.01 0.44
N TRP A 108 -1.97 -14.50 0.45
CA TRP A 108 -1.65 -13.13 0.04
C TRP A 108 -2.01 -12.90 -1.43
N ALA A 109 -1.52 -13.77 -2.31
CA ALA A 109 -1.73 -13.69 -3.74
C ALA A 109 -3.22 -13.73 -4.11
N GLU A 110 -4.01 -14.62 -3.51
CA GLU A 110 -5.47 -14.64 -3.72
C GLU A 110 -6.11 -13.29 -3.40
N ARG A 111 -5.65 -12.60 -2.36
CA ARG A 111 -6.29 -11.36 -1.91
C ARG A 111 -5.96 -10.16 -2.76
N VAL A 112 -4.71 -10.06 -3.22
CA VAL A 112 -4.20 -8.94 -4.02
C VAL A 112 -4.38 -9.14 -5.52
N ALA A 113 -4.89 -10.30 -5.95
CA ALA A 113 -5.16 -10.59 -7.35
C ALA A 113 -6.17 -9.59 -7.95
N PRO A 114 -6.11 -9.32 -9.27
CA PRO A 114 -7.05 -8.42 -9.94
C PRO A 114 -8.50 -8.83 -9.71
N GLU A 115 -9.37 -7.86 -9.42
CA GLU A 115 -10.79 -8.05 -9.07
C GLU A 115 -11.05 -8.76 -7.72
N HIS A 116 -10.01 -9.07 -6.93
CA HIS A 116 -10.16 -9.59 -5.58
C HIS A 116 -10.24 -8.47 -4.52
N LYS A 117 -10.46 -8.86 -3.27
CA LYS A 117 -10.85 -7.94 -2.19
C LYS A 117 -9.82 -6.84 -1.89
N TRP A 118 -8.53 -7.09 -2.12
CA TRP A 118 -7.47 -6.09 -1.91
C TRP A 118 -7.00 -5.43 -3.21
N ASP A 119 -7.65 -5.71 -4.34
CA ASP A 119 -7.55 -4.87 -5.53
C ASP A 119 -8.45 -3.63 -5.36
N HIS A 120 -7.82 -2.53 -4.96
CA HIS A 120 -8.53 -1.28 -4.68
C HIS A 120 -8.74 -0.42 -5.92
N LYS A 121 -8.11 -0.75 -7.07
CA LYS A 121 -8.22 0.06 -8.30
C LYS A 121 -9.69 0.20 -8.77
N PRO A 122 -10.48 -0.89 -8.91
CA PRO A 122 -11.90 -0.79 -9.24
C PRO A 122 -12.73 -0.12 -8.13
N GLN A 123 -12.35 -0.33 -6.86
CA GLN A 123 -13.08 0.17 -5.70
C GLN A 123 -12.96 1.70 -5.59
N ILE A 124 -11.77 2.26 -5.83
CA ILE A 124 -11.51 3.70 -5.89
C ILE A 124 -12.28 4.33 -7.04
N LYS A 125 -12.22 3.73 -8.23
CA LYS A 125 -12.99 4.20 -9.39
C LYS A 125 -14.48 4.26 -9.05
N LYS A 126 -15.04 3.18 -8.48
CA LYS A 126 -16.43 3.13 -8.05
C LYS A 126 -16.76 4.18 -6.98
N LEU A 127 -15.93 4.31 -5.95
CA LEU A 127 -16.11 5.27 -4.86
C LEU A 127 -16.27 6.70 -5.38
N LEU A 128 -15.47 7.09 -6.36
CA LEU A 128 -15.49 8.44 -6.92
C LEU A 128 -16.63 8.62 -7.93
N SER A 129 -16.90 7.62 -8.76
CA SER A 129 -18.06 7.62 -9.65
C SER A 129 -19.37 7.76 -8.89
N ASP A 130 -19.55 7.05 -7.77
CA ASP A 130 -20.76 7.12 -6.96
C ASP A 130 -20.97 8.50 -6.30
N ARG A 131 -19.89 9.25 -6.05
CA ARG A 131 -19.95 10.55 -5.34
C ARG A 131 -20.08 11.77 -6.26
N GLY A 132 -19.58 11.69 -7.48
CA GLY A 132 -19.60 12.83 -8.40
C GLY A 132 -19.25 12.48 -9.84
N GLY A 133 -19.40 11.21 -10.23
CA GLY A 133 -19.24 10.74 -11.59
C GLY A 133 -17.79 10.77 -12.11
N GLU A 134 -17.65 10.66 -13.42
CA GLU A 134 -16.36 10.64 -14.12
C GLU A 134 -15.51 11.90 -13.85
N LYS A 135 -16.16 13.03 -13.56
CA LYS A 135 -15.48 14.29 -13.23
C LYS A 135 -14.61 14.18 -11.98
N LEU A 136 -15.01 13.40 -10.97
CA LEU A 136 -14.19 13.22 -9.76
C LEU A 136 -13.07 12.19 -9.95
N PHE A 137 -13.28 11.20 -10.82
CA PHE A 137 -12.24 10.23 -11.14
C PHE A 137 -11.16 10.84 -12.04
N ASN A 138 -11.51 11.78 -12.93
CA ASN A 138 -10.58 12.63 -13.67
C ASN A 138 -9.42 11.82 -14.31
N ASN A 139 -9.76 10.80 -15.10
CA ASN A 139 -8.79 9.88 -15.71
C ASN A 139 -7.81 9.23 -14.71
N GLY A 140 -8.25 9.01 -13.47
CA GLY A 140 -7.46 8.43 -12.38
C GLY A 140 -6.64 9.43 -11.58
N TRP A 141 -6.81 10.74 -11.77
CA TRP A 141 -6.01 11.77 -11.08
C TRP A 141 -6.82 12.51 -10.03
N HIS A 142 -6.32 12.51 -8.81
CA HIS A 142 -7.04 13.06 -7.65
C HIS A 142 -6.25 14.17 -6.97
N LYS A 143 -6.87 15.33 -6.82
CA LYS A 143 -6.26 16.48 -6.17
C LYS A 143 -6.12 16.30 -4.66
N TYR A 144 -4.95 16.65 -4.13
CA TYR A 144 -4.74 17.00 -2.73
C TYR A 144 -3.69 18.12 -2.58
N GLY A 145 -4.08 19.24 -1.97
CA GLY A 145 -3.24 20.42 -1.86
C GLY A 145 -2.94 21.01 -3.24
N GLN A 146 -1.66 21.18 -3.58
CA GLN A 146 -1.22 21.70 -4.88
C GLN A 146 -0.92 20.63 -5.94
N HIS A 147 -1.17 19.36 -5.64
CA HIS A 147 -0.78 18.26 -6.52
C HIS A 147 -1.96 17.36 -6.88
N ASP A 148 -1.89 16.78 -8.07
CA ASP A 148 -2.72 15.65 -8.48
C ASP A 148 -1.92 14.35 -8.29
N TYR A 149 -2.62 13.32 -7.81
CA TYR A 149 -2.06 12.00 -7.52
C TYR A 149 -2.76 10.93 -8.33
N PHE A 150 -1.99 10.08 -9.00
CA PHE A 150 -2.56 8.99 -9.79
C PHE A 150 -3.11 7.88 -8.89
N TYR A 151 -4.24 7.29 -9.28
CA TYR A 151 -5.01 6.41 -8.42
C TYR A 151 -4.29 5.10 -8.02
N ASP A 152 -3.29 4.69 -8.80
CA ASP A 152 -2.54 3.45 -8.55
C ASP A 152 -1.69 3.50 -7.28
N ILE A 153 -1.21 4.68 -6.86
CA ILE A 153 -0.37 4.80 -5.66
C ILE A 153 -1.09 4.29 -4.41
N TRP A 154 -2.41 4.45 -4.36
CA TRP A 154 -3.21 4.12 -3.19
C TRP A 154 -3.22 2.62 -2.92
N SER A 155 -3.41 1.81 -3.96
CA SER A 155 -3.35 0.35 -3.88
C SER A 155 -1.93 -0.13 -3.54
N ASN A 156 -0.90 0.51 -4.11
CA ASN A 156 0.49 0.13 -3.88
C ASN A 156 0.99 0.50 -2.47
N ILE A 157 0.57 1.64 -1.93
CA ILE A 157 0.82 2.01 -0.52
C ILE A 157 0.13 1.01 0.41
N HIS A 158 -1.12 0.63 0.11
CA HIS A 158 -1.83 -0.39 0.88
C HIS A 158 -1.10 -1.75 0.84
N TYR A 159 -0.66 -2.18 -0.34
CA TYR A 159 0.12 -3.41 -0.52
C TYR A 159 1.35 -3.44 0.38
N GLY A 160 2.18 -2.39 0.35
CA GLY A 160 3.36 -2.28 1.19
C GLY A 160 3.03 -2.26 2.70
N TYR A 161 2.04 -1.45 3.09
CA TYR A 161 1.66 -1.30 4.50
C TYR A 161 1.07 -2.58 5.09
N VAL A 162 0.08 -3.17 4.42
CA VAL A 162 -0.59 -4.40 4.89
C VAL A 162 0.34 -5.59 4.78
N GLY A 163 1.17 -5.66 3.75
CA GLY A 163 2.18 -6.71 3.59
C GLY A 163 3.15 -6.75 4.76
N ALA A 164 3.68 -5.59 5.14
CA ALA A 164 4.53 -5.46 6.33
C ALA A 164 3.75 -5.79 7.61
N ALA A 165 2.49 -5.36 7.71
CA ALA A 165 1.64 -5.64 8.87
C ALA A 165 1.32 -7.12 9.09
N VAL A 166 1.31 -7.93 8.03
CA VAL A 166 1.11 -9.39 8.10
C VAL A 166 2.42 -10.19 8.09
N GLY A 167 3.57 -9.51 8.22
CA GLY A 167 4.86 -10.15 8.46
C GLY A 167 5.66 -10.53 7.21
N PHE A 168 5.38 -9.93 6.05
CA PHE A 168 6.33 -9.98 4.93
C PHE A 168 7.45 -8.95 5.13
N ASP A 169 8.67 -9.32 4.76
CA ASP A 169 9.78 -8.38 4.73
C ASP A 169 9.73 -7.49 3.48
N ALA A 170 10.52 -6.41 3.50
CA ALA A 170 10.54 -5.45 2.40
C ALA A 170 11.05 -6.07 1.08
N ALA A 171 11.99 -7.02 1.15
CA ALA A 171 12.51 -7.67 -0.04
C ALA A 171 11.46 -8.58 -0.68
N GLU A 172 10.61 -9.25 0.10
CA GLU A 172 9.47 -10.02 -0.41
C GLU A 172 8.47 -9.13 -1.12
N LEU A 173 8.12 -7.98 -0.51
CA LEU A 173 7.11 -7.07 -1.05
C LEU A 173 7.60 -6.32 -2.30
N ILE A 174 8.88 -5.94 -2.34
CA ILE A 174 9.48 -5.18 -3.45
C ILE A 174 9.96 -6.11 -4.57
N ASN A 175 10.70 -7.17 -4.23
CA ASN A 175 11.29 -8.03 -5.26
C ASN A 175 10.35 -9.14 -5.72
N GLY A 176 9.30 -9.45 -4.95
CA GLY A 176 8.13 -10.23 -5.40
C GLY A 176 8.37 -11.66 -5.89
N ALA A 177 9.61 -12.12 -6.09
CA ALA A 177 9.97 -13.29 -6.87
C ALA A 177 9.24 -14.56 -6.41
N GLY A 178 9.31 -14.82 -5.11
CA GLY A 178 8.61 -15.92 -4.47
C GLY A 178 7.09 -15.72 -4.41
N LEU A 179 6.62 -14.49 -4.12
CA LEU A 179 5.20 -14.16 -4.03
C LEU A 179 4.48 -14.41 -5.35
N ALA A 180 5.02 -13.94 -6.48
CA ALA A 180 4.31 -14.10 -7.73
C ALA A 180 4.51 -15.46 -8.38
N GLN A 181 5.62 -16.17 -8.15
CA GLN A 181 5.71 -17.55 -8.63
C GLN A 181 4.65 -18.43 -7.95
N ILE A 182 4.63 -18.44 -6.61
CA ILE A 182 3.68 -19.24 -5.84
C ILE A 182 2.24 -18.73 -6.03
N GLY A 183 2.06 -17.40 -6.12
CA GLY A 183 0.78 -16.81 -6.45
C GLY A 183 0.26 -17.25 -7.81
N SER A 184 1.11 -17.17 -8.85
CA SER A 184 0.81 -17.58 -10.22
C SER A 184 0.34 -19.02 -10.31
N ASP A 185 1.09 -19.92 -9.66
CA ASP A 185 0.73 -21.33 -9.59
C ASP A 185 -0.60 -21.54 -8.85
N ALA A 186 -0.80 -20.93 -7.69
CA ALA A 186 -2.00 -21.13 -6.89
C ALA A 186 -3.28 -20.66 -7.59
N TYR A 187 -3.25 -19.50 -8.24
CA TYR A 187 -4.42 -18.99 -8.95
C TYR A 187 -4.68 -19.74 -10.26
N ARG A 188 -3.63 -20.23 -10.94
CA ARG A 188 -3.82 -21.17 -12.05
C ARG A 188 -4.60 -22.38 -11.58
N ASP A 189 -4.22 -22.92 -10.42
CA ASP A 189 -4.85 -24.12 -9.87
C ASP A 189 -6.27 -23.84 -9.36
N MET A 190 -6.54 -22.66 -8.80
CA MET A 190 -7.86 -22.28 -8.27
C MET A 190 -8.86 -21.82 -9.33
N ASN A 191 -8.41 -21.04 -10.32
CA ASN A 191 -9.28 -20.33 -11.26
C ASN A 191 -9.18 -20.88 -12.69
N GLY A 192 -8.31 -21.87 -12.95
CA GLY A 192 -8.09 -22.44 -14.28
C GLY A 192 -7.52 -21.43 -15.29
N LYS A 193 -7.08 -20.25 -14.81
CA LYS A 193 -6.56 -19.14 -15.62
C LYS A 193 -5.19 -18.78 -15.09
N LYS A 194 -4.25 -18.44 -15.99
CA LYS A 194 -3.01 -17.79 -15.53
C LYS A 194 -3.36 -16.46 -14.87
N TRP A 195 -2.58 -16.04 -13.88
CA TRP A 195 -2.64 -14.65 -13.42
C TRP A 195 -2.63 -13.73 -14.63
N PRO A 196 -3.49 -12.68 -14.66
CA PRO A 196 -3.33 -11.63 -15.65
C PRO A 196 -1.87 -11.23 -15.69
N ALA A 197 -1.30 -11.12 -16.89
CA ALA A 197 0.05 -10.61 -17.01
C ALA A 197 0.05 -9.24 -16.34
N MET A 198 0.80 -9.11 -15.25
CA MET A 198 1.11 -7.83 -14.65
C MET A 198 1.62 -6.93 -15.78
N GLN A 199 1.26 -5.65 -15.79
CA GLN A 199 1.73 -4.72 -16.81
C GLN A 199 3.24 -4.91 -16.97
N ASN A 200 3.64 -5.28 -18.18
CA ASN A 200 5.00 -5.68 -18.47
C ASN A 200 5.66 -4.50 -19.18
N HIS A 201 6.60 -3.86 -18.49
CA HIS A 201 7.47 -2.82 -19.02
C HIS A 201 8.83 -3.46 -19.36
N PRO A 202 8.97 -4.10 -20.55
CA PRO A 202 10.17 -4.86 -20.93
C PRO A 202 11.45 -4.01 -21.02
N GLU A 203 11.33 -2.69 -21.12
CA GLU A 203 12.41 -1.71 -21.01
C GLU A 203 13.14 -1.74 -19.66
N ASN A 204 12.50 -2.27 -18.61
CA ASN A 204 13.04 -2.31 -17.25
C ASN A 204 13.71 -3.66 -16.91
N GLY A 205 13.74 -4.63 -17.83
CA GLY A 205 14.43 -5.93 -17.67
C GLY A 205 13.52 -7.08 -17.19
N PRO A 206 14.09 -8.23 -16.77
CA PRO A 206 13.29 -9.38 -16.34
C PRO A 206 12.52 -9.08 -15.05
N TRP A 207 11.32 -9.63 -14.93
CA TRP A 207 10.48 -9.56 -13.72
C TRP A 207 11.27 -9.94 -12.44
N PRO A 208 11.18 -9.17 -11.34
CA PRO A 208 10.21 -8.11 -11.02
C PRO A 208 10.51 -6.73 -11.63
N ALA A 209 11.66 -6.53 -12.29
CA ALA A 209 12.04 -5.21 -12.79
C ALA A 209 11.10 -4.70 -13.89
N SER A 210 10.46 -5.58 -14.67
CA SER A 210 9.38 -5.21 -15.59
C SER A 210 8.01 -4.95 -14.97
N ALA A 211 7.83 -5.23 -13.67
CA ALA A 211 6.66 -4.82 -12.89
C ALA A 211 6.91 -3.52 -12.12
N ASP A 212 8.13 -2.97 -12.20
CA ASP A 212 8.59 -1.85 -11.40
C ASP A 212 8.58 -0.57 -12.22
N ASP A 213 7.40 0.03 -12.34
CA ASP A 213 7.30 1.46 -12.59
C ASP A 213 7.82 2.18 -11.34
N ILE A 214 8.80 3.07 -11.47
CA ILE A 214 9.36 3.87 -10.35
C ILE A 214 8.27 4.40 -9.38
N PRO A 215 7.09 4.85 -9.86
CA PRO A 215 5.95 5.16 -8.99
C PRO A 215 5.50 4.06 -8.03
N ASP A 216 5.45 2.82 -8.48
CA ASP A 216 4.98 1.66 -7.73
C ASP A 216 5.97 1.29 -6.64
N HIS A 217 7.26 1.22 -6.97
CA HIS A 217 8.34 1.03 -6.00
C HIS A 217 8.27 2.05 -4.86
N ILE A 218 8.19 3.34 -5.21
CA ILE A 218 8.10 4.43 -4.22
C ILE A 218 6.84 4.28 -3.37
N SER A 219 5.72 3.87 -3.96
CA SER A 219 4.44 3.70 -3.26
C SER A 219 4.47 2.52 -2.29
N ILE A 220 5.00 1.37 -2.70
CA ILE A 220 5.16 0.18 -1.85
C ILE A 220 6.11 0.51 -0.70
N GLN A 221 7.27 1.11 -0.98
CA GLN A 221 8.23 1.52 0.04
C GLN A 221 7.62 2.52 1.01
N LEU A 222 6.85 3.51 0.53
CA LEU A 222 6.15 4.46 1.39
C LEU A 222 5.19 3.75 2.35
N GLY A 223 4.48 2.71 1.88
CA GLY A 223 3.62 1.86 2.70
C GLY A 223 4.38 1.11 3.79
N ILE A 224 5.51 0.47 3.42
CA ILE A 224 6.40 -0.23 4.36
C ILE A 224 6.92 0.74 5.43
N ASP A 225 7.45 1.89 5.02
CA ASP A 225 8.00 2.93 5.90
C ASP A 225 6.92 3.54 6.81
N LEU A 226 5.69 3.65 6.31
CA LEU A 226 4.56 4.12 7.10
C LEU A 226 4.19 3.11 8.19
N PHE A 227 4.18 1.81 7.89
CA PHE A 227 3.93 0.77 8.89
C PHE A 227 5.03 0.71 9.96
N ALA A 228 6.29 0.82 9.54
CA ALA A 228 7.43 0.86 10.46
C ALA A 228 7.36 2.01 11.49
N ARG A 229 6.67 3.11 11.13
CA ARG A 229 6.50 4.28 12.00
C ARG A 229 5.17 4.31 12.75
N VAL A 230 4.11 3.79 12.16
CA VAL A 230 2.73 3.95 12.64
C VAL A 230 1.97 2.65 12.50
N ILE A 231 1.69 2.00 13.63
CA ILE A 231 0.86 0.78 13.68
C ILE A 231 -0.61 1.07 13.27
N PRO A 232 -1.36 0.05 12.80
CA PRO A 232 -2.71 0.24 12.28
C PRO A 232 -3.65 0.99 13.24
N GLY A 233 -3.59 0.71 14.54
CA GLY A 233 -4.43 1.38 15.54
C GLY A 233 -4.25 2.90 15.58
N ALA A 234 -3.04 3.40 15.34
CA ALA A 234 -2.67 4.81 15.37
C ALA A 234 -2.73 5.49 13.99
N LEU A 235 -2.93 4.73 12.91
CA LEU A 235 -2.98 5.27 11.55
C LEU A 235 -4.20 6.17 11.34
N THR A 236 -3.95 7.34 10.74
CA THR A 236 -4.97 8.33 10.38
C THR A 236 -4.81 8.79 8.94
N THR A 237 -5.90 9.30 8.36
CA THR A 237 -5.93 9.90 7.01
C THR A 237 -4.89 10.99 6.84
N ASP A 238 -4.68 11.84 7.86
CA ASP A 238 -3.75 12.96 7.79
C ASP A 238 -2.29 12.49 7.75
N LEU A 239 -1.97 11.40 8.47
CA LEU A 239 -0.62 10.80 8.43
C LEU A 239 -0.32 10.20 7.05
N LEU A 240 -1.29 9.54 6.43
CA LEU A 240 -1.15 9.03 5.07
C LEU A 240 -0.99 10.18 4.08
N LEU A 241 -1.90 11.15 4.10
CA LEU A 241 -1.87 12.30 3.20
C LEU A 241 -0.60 13.14 3.36
N GLY A 242 -0.11 13.33 4.59
CA GLY A 242 1.16 13.99 4.86
C GLY A 242 2.35 13.21 4.28
N SER A 243 2.33 11.88 4.37
CA SER A 243 3.38 11.03 3.80
C SER A 243 3.39 11.09 2.26
N VAL A 244 2.22 11.02 1.63
CA VAL A 244 2.03 11.15 0.18
C VAL A 244 2.41 12.56 -0.31
N ALA A 245 2.04 13.60 0.43
CA ALA A 245 2.39 14.97 0.09
C ALA A 245 3.90 15.26 0.19
N ALA A 246 4.61 14.57 1.09
CA ALA A 246 6.04 14.72 1.30
C ALA A 246 6.90 14.07 0.20
N VAL A 247 6.36 13.16 -0.61
CA VAL A 247 7.11 12.56 -1.72
C VAL A 247 7.45 13.64 -2.76
N PRO A 248 8.72 13.86 -3.13
CA PRO A 248 9.09 14.91 -4.07
C PRO A 248 8.60 14.62 -5.49
N VAL A 249 8.44 15.67 -6.30
CA VAL A 249 8.25 15.53 -7.75
C VAL A 249 9.63 15.37 -8.40
N PRO A 250 9.82 14.43 -9.35
CA PRO A 250 8.82 13.50 -9.87
C PRO A 250 8.64 12.27 -8.95
N TRP A 251 7.38 11.89 -8.74
CA TRP A 251 7.04 10.57 -8.22
C TRP A 251 6.98 9.61 -9.41
N GLY A 252 8.14 9.27 -9.96
CA GLY A 252 8.30 8.52 -11.22
C GLY A 252 9.34 9.12 -12.16
N LYS A 253 9.29 8.80 -13.45
CA LYS A 253 10.22 9.33 -14.46
C LYS A 253 9.51 9.56 -15.80
N GLY A 254 9.76 10.73 -16.41
CA GLY A 254 9.21 11.04 -17.73
C GLY A 254 7.69 11.14 -17.71
N GLN A 255 7.02 10.37 -18.58
CA GLN A 255 5.55 10.30 -18.62
C GLN A 255 4.98 9.36 -17.55
N ASP A 256 5.79 8.43 -17.04
CA ASP A 256 5.40 7.44 -16.04
C ASP A 256 5.60 8.03 -14.64
N HIS A 257 4.64 8.86 -14.24
CA HIS A 257 4.64 9.56 -12.97
C HIS A 257 3.27 9.49 -12.30
N ALA A 258 3.27 9.53 -10.97
CA ALA A 258 2.06 9.42 -10.17
C ALA A 258 1.78 10.64 -9.29
N LYS A 259 2.58 11.70 -9.45
CA LYS A 259 2.38 13.00 -8.81
C LYS A 259 2.75 14.12 -9.75
N GLU A 260 1.84 15.06 -9.96
CA GLU A 260 2.07 16.25 -10.75
C GLU A 260 1.47 17.50 -10.10
N MET A 261 1.88 18.67 -10.58
CA MET A 261 1.29 19.94 -10.14
C MET A 261 -0.16 20.01 -10.62
N HIS A 262 -1.07 20.37 -9.71
CA HIS A 262 -2.49 20.42 -10.01
C HIS A 262 -2.83 21.45 -11.09
N ARG A 263 -3.76 21.10 -11.99
CA ARG A 263 -4.27 22.00 -13.04
C ARG A 263 -5.79 22.06 -12.97
N CYS A 264 -6.33 23.26 -12.68
CA CYS A 264 -7.77 23.49 -12.44
C CYS A 264 -8.69 23.27 -13.66
N ALA A 265 -8.13 22.96 -14.84
CA ALA A 265 -8.86 22.88 -16.10
C ALA A 265 -8.72 21.49 -16.78
N ARG A 266 -8.45 20.44 -15.99
CA ARG A 266 -8.37 19.07 -16.49
C ARG A 266 -9.74 18.47 -16.77
#